data_AF-A0A816HTX1-F1
#
_entry.id   AF-A0A816HTX1-F1
#
_cell.length_a   1.000
_cell.length_b   1.000
_cell.length_c   1.000
_cell.angle_alpha   90.00
_cell.angle_beta   90.00
_cell.angle_gamma   90.00
#
_symmetry.space_group_name_H-M   'P 1'
#
loop_
_entity.id
_entity.type
_entity.pdbx_description
1 polymer ?
#
loop_
_entity_poly.entity_id
_entity_poly.type
_entity_poly.pdbx_seq_one_letter_code
_entity_poly.pdbx_strand_id
1 'polypeptide(L)'
;SWTAVDGELYQFHAHDRSHPRSAEIYVELEKISRELIDHGHEYDSSWITRPLAEDETIESVLCGHSEKLAIAWNFVANADTTFIQITKNLRVCGDCHQATKLIAA
;
A
#
# COMPACT_ATOMS: atom_id res chain seq x y z
N SER A 1 3.77 -5.06 -6.76
CA SER A 1 2.46 -5.09 -7.43
C SER A 1 2.48 -4.19 -8.63
N TRP A 2 1.52 -4.29 -9.53
CA TRP A 2 1.35 -3.33 -10.60
C TRP A 2 -0.12 -2.94 -10.77
N THR A 3 -0.32 -1.77 -11.37
CA THR A 3 -1.63 -1.18 -11.63
C THR A 3 -1.56 -0.37 -12.92
N ALA A 4 -2.69 -0.22 -13.62
CA ALA A 4 -2.79 0.57 -14.83
C ALA A 4 -3.60 1.83 -14.54
N VAL A 5 -3.05 2.99 -14.84
CA VAL A 5 -3.71 4.30 -14.67
C VAL A 5 -3.55 5.08 -15.97
N ASP A 6 -4.64 5.58 -16.52
CA ASP A 6 -4.68 6.32 -17.79
C ASP A 6 -3.99 5.62 -18.97
N GLY A 7 -4.05 4.28 -19.01
CA GLY A 7 -3.44 3.45 -20.05
C GLY A 7 -1.96 3.13 -19.82
N GLU A 8 -1.35 3.70 -18.79
CA GLU A 8 0.05 3.48 -18.44
C GLU A 8 0.20 2.48 -17.29
N LEU A 9 1.23 1.63 -17.38
CA LEU A 9 1.50 0.58 -16.39
C LEU A 9 2.50 1.06 -15.34
N TYR A 10 2.12 0.98 -14.07
CA TYR A 10 2.98 1.34 -12.94
C TYR A 10 3.28 0.11 -12.09
N GLN A 11 4.56 -0.15 -11.88
CA GLN A 11 5.05 -1.25 -11.05
C GLN A 11 5.66 -0.71 -9.76
N PHE A 12 5.36 -1.38 -8.65
CA PHE A 12 5.85 -1.07 -7.32
C PHE A 12 6.49 -2.30 -6.68
N HIS A 13 7.64 -2.09 -6.05
CA HIS A 13 8.25 -3.03 -5.12
C HIS A 13 7.91 -2.68 -3.66
N ALA A 14 8.25 -3.54 -2.70
CA ALA A 14 8.08 -3.18 -1.30
C ALA A 14 9.05 -2.04 -0.95
N HIS A 15 8.55 -1.01 -0.27
CA HIS A 15 9.28 0.21 0.10
C HIS A 15 9.85 0.98 -1.10
N ASP A 16 9.22 0.84 -2.27
CA ASP A 16 9.68 1.47 -3.49
C ASP A 16 9.58 3.00 -3.40
N ARG A 17 10.63 3.69 -3.85
CA ARG A 17 10.74 5.16 -3.91
C ARG A 17 11.17 5.66 -5.29
N SER A 18 11.31 4.76 -6.26
CA SER A 18 11.80 5.07 -7.61
C SER A 18 10.81 5.89 -8.45
N HIS A 19 9.52 5.88 -8.08
CA HIS A 19 8.49 6.66 -8.74
C HIS A 19 8.78 8.17 -8.62
N PRO A 20 8.66 8.97 -9.71
CA PRO A 20 8.93 10.41 -9.67
C PRO A 20 8.07 11.18 -8.66
N ARG A 21 6.84 10.70 -8.41
CA ARG A 21 5.89 11.24 -7.41
C ARG A 21 5.88 10.45 -6.10
N SER A 22 6.99 9.79 -5.74
CA SER A 22 7.06 8.94 -4.54
C SER A 22 6.76 9.69 -3.24
N ALA A 23 7.09 10.98 -3.14
CA ALA A 23 6.71 11.78 -1.98
C ALA A 23 5.19 11.85 -1.80
N GLU A 24 4.44 12.14 -2.86
CA GLU A 24 2.98 12.22 -2.84
C GLU A 24 2.34 10.86 -2.51
N ILE A 25 2.88 9.78 -3.11
CA ILE A 25 2.41 8.42 -2.83
C ILE A 25 2.50 8.08 -1.35
N TYR A 26 3.56 8.50 -0.65
CA TYR A 26 3.70 8.18 0.76
C TYR A 26 2.91 9.09 1.68
N VAL A 27 2.63 10.33 1.27
CA VAL A 27 1.66 11.18 1.98
C VAL A 27 0.27 10.52 1.92
N GLU A 28 -0.14 10.04 0.74
CA GLU A 28 -1.42 9.34 0.61
C GLU A 28 -1.40 7.99 1.35
N LEU A 29 -0.27 7.28 1.34
CA LEU A 29 -0.11 6.04 2.08
C LEU A 29 -0.28 6.24 3.60
N GLU A 30 0.27 7.32 4.15
CA GLU A 30 0.09 7.69 5.57
C GLU A 30 -1.37 8.05 5.88
N LYS A 31 -2.04 8.74 4.96
CA LYS A 31 -3.48 9.03 5.08
C LYS A 31 -4.30 7.72 5.09
N ILE A 32 -4.08 6.82 4.14
CA ILE A 32 -4.72 5.50 4.10
C ILE A 32 -4.42 4.71 5.37
N SER A 33 -3.18 4.74 5.86
CA SER A 33 -2.74 4.10 7.12
C SER A 33 -3.63 4.54 8.30
N ARG A 34 -3.80 5.86 8.47
CA ARG A 34 -4.62 6.42 9.54
C ARG A 34 -6.09 6.07 9.38
N GLU A 35 -6.64 6.21 8.19
CA GLU A 35 -8.04 5.85 7.92
C GLU A 35 -8.31 4.36 8.19
N LEU A 36 -7.38 3.47 7.81
CA LEU A 36 -7.48 2.05 8.10
C LEU A 36 -7.55 1.77 9.61
N ILE A 37 -6.67 2.39 10.40
CA ILE A 37 -6.65 2.25 11.87
C ILE A 37 -7.98 2.74 12.46
N ASP A 38 -8.48 3.89 12.00
CA ASP A 38 -9.76 4.46 12.46
C ASP A 38 -10.95 3.53 12.16
N HIS A 39 -10.83 2.71 11.11
CA HIS A 39 -11.82 1.69 10.72
C HIS A 39 -11.52 0.28 11.27
N GLY A 40 -10.61 0.17 12.24
CA GLY A 40 -10.33 -1.07 12.98
C GLY A 40 -9.32 -2.01 12.31
N HIS A 41 -8.46 -1.51 11.42
CA HIS A 41 -7.31 -2.26 10.93
C HIS A 41 -6.27 -2.44 12.04
N GLU A 42 -5.87 -3.69 12.28
CA GLU A 42 -4.76 -4.04 13.17
C GLU A 42 -3.61 -4.60 12.35
N TYR A 43 -2.41 -4.02 12.51
CA TYR A 43 -1.22 -4.52 11.83
C TYR A 43 -0.82 -5.89 12.37
N ASP A 44 -0.70 -6.87 11.47
CA ASP A 44 -0.32 -8.23 11.81
C ASP A 44 1.18 -8.45 11.61
N SER A 45 1.94 -8.36 12.70
CA SER A 45 3.39 -8.53 12.69
C SER A 45 3.86 -9.94 12.29
N SER A 46 2.96 -10.94 12.25
CA SER A 46 3.32 -12.28 11.79
C SER A 46 3.71 -12.33 10.31
N TRP A 47 3.36 -11.29 9.54
CA TRP A 47 3.77 -11.13 8.14
C TRP A 47 5.15 -10.48 7.96
N ILE A 48 5.84 -10.16 9.05
CA ILE A 48 7.20 -9.67 9.03
C ILE A 48 8.15 -10.86 9.24
N THR A 49 8.89 -11.23 8.19
CA THR A 49 9.72 -12.45 8.19
C THR A 49 11.12 -12.26 8.74
N ARG A 50 11.48 -11.03 9.15
CA ARG A 50 12.79 -10.68 9.69
C ARG A 50 12.66 -9.86 10.96
N PRO A 51 13.70 -9.82 11.81
CA PRO A 51 13.78 -8.85 12.88
C PRO A 51 13.67 -7.41 12.34
N LEU A 52 12.98 -6.56 13.08
CA LEU A 52 12.93 -5.13 12.83
C LEU A 52 14.27 -4.49 13.24
N ALA A 53 14.71 -3.50 12.47
CA ALA A 53 15.81 -2.63 12.88
C ALA A 53 15.34 -1.69 14.02
N GLU A 54 16.29 -1.05 14.71
CA GLU A 54 16.00 -0.17 15.85
C GLU A 54 15.09 1.02 15.49
N ASP A 55 15.14 1.47 14.24
CA ASP A 55 14.37 2.58 13.69
C ASP A 55 13.08 2.15 12.97
N GLU A 56 12.78 0.85 12.91
CA GLU A 56 11.60 0.31 12.24
C GLU A 56 10.47 -0.02 13.21
N THR A 57 9.24 0.30 12.82
CA THR A 57 8.03 -0.15 13.49
C THR A 57 7.30 -1.19 12.63
N ILE A 58 6.39 -1.96 13.24
CA ILE A 58 5.53 -2.90 12.51
C ILE A 58 4.77 -2.16 11.41
N GLU A 59 4.21 -0.98 11.74
CA GLU A 59 3.51 -0.11 10.80
C GLU A 59 4.42 0.34 9.66
N SER A 60 5.63 0.83 9.95
CA SER A 60 6.52 1.36 8.91
C SER A 60 6.91 0.30 7.88
N VAL A 61 7.03 -0.96 8.31
CA VAL A 61 7.36 -2.09 7.43
C VAL A 61 6.13 -2.58 6.63
N LEU A 62 4.97 -2.73 7.27
CA LEU A 62 3.78 -3.28 6.62
C LEU A 62 3.08 -2.27 5.72
N CYS A 63 3.14 -0.97 6.04
CA CYS A 63 2.61 0.08 5.18
C CYS A 63 3.36 0.17 3.85
N GLY A 64 4.67 -0.08 3.84
CA GLY A 64 5.50 -0.05 2.64
C GLY A 64 5.26 -1.20 1.65
N HIS A 65 4.31 -2.09 1.88
CA HIS A 65 4.03 -3.17 0.95
C HIS A 65 3.55 -2.67 -0.41
N SER A 66 4.00 -3.35 -1.48
CA SER A 66 3.80 -2.88 -2.86
C SER A 66 2.33 -2.76 -3.28
N GLU A 67 1.44 -3.53 -2.66
CA GLU A 67 -0.01 -3.50 -2.84
C GLU A 67 -0.57 -2.17 -2.36
N LYS A 68 -0.21 -1.76 -1.15
CA LYS A 68 -0.63 -0.49 -0.56
C LYS A 68 -0.04 0.70 -1.32
N LEU A 69 1.22 0.61 -1.78
CA LEU A 69 1.82 1.62 -2.65
C LEU A 69 1.07 1.79 -3.98
N ALA A 70 0.67 0.68 -4.61
CA ALA A 70 -0.07 0.73 -5.86
C ALA A 70 -1.49 1.31 -5.67
N ILE A 71 -2.14 1.02 -4.53
CA ILE A 71 -3.43 1.64 -4.16
C ILE A 71 -3.26 3.14 -3.94
N ALA A 72 -2.27 3.55 -3.13
CA ALA A 72 -1.98 4.96 -2.87
C ALA A 72 -1.71 5.73 -4.17
N TRP A 73 -0.98 5.14 -5.11
CA TRP A 73 -0.77 5.74 -6.43
C TRP A 73 -2.08 5.98 -7.19
N ASN A 74 -3.04 5.05 -7.16
CA ASN A 74 -4.31 5.24 -7.84
C ASN A 74 -5.07 6.47 -7.29
N PHE A 75 -5.09 6.65 -5.96
CA PHE A 75 -5.70 7.84 -5.35
C PHE A 75 -4.96 9.14 -5.69
N VAL A 76 -3.62 9.10 -5.73
CA VAL A 76 -2.79 10.27 -6.10
C VAL A 76 -2.92 10.64 -7.58
N ALA A 77 -3.08 9.65 -8.45
CA ALA A 77 -3.18 9.84 -9.88
C ALA A 77 -4.60 10.28 -10.29
N ASN A 78 -5.63 9.78 -9.61
CA ASN A 78 -7.01 10.09 -9.94
C ASN A 78 -7.88 10.16 -8.66
N ALA A 79 -8.27 11.37 -8.28
CA ALA A 79 -9.05 11.63 -7.07
C ALA A 79 -10.49 11.09 -7.15
N ASP A 80 -11.03 10.93 -8.36
CA ASP A 80 -12.39 10.44 -8.61
C ASP A 80 -12.40 8.92 -8.92
N THR A 81 -11.37 8.19 -8.48
CA THR A 81 -11.23 6.77 -8.78
C THR A 81 -12.37 5.96 -8.16
N THR A 82 -13.24 5.41 -9.01
CA THR A 82 -14.34 4.52 -8.60
C THR A 82 -13.98 3.04 -8.69
N PHE A 83 -12.87 2.71 -9.37
CA PHE A 83 -12.41 1.34 -9.56
C PHE A 83 -10.88 1.29 -9.59
N ILE A 84 -10.30 0.43 -8.75
CA ILE A 84 -8.85 0.19 -8.68
C ILE A 84 -8.59 -1.29 -8.99
N GLN A 85 -7.71 -1.54 -9.96
CA GLN A 85 -7.20 -2.89 -10.21
C GLN A 85 -5.72 -2.98 -9.84
N ILE A 86 -5.42 -3.82 -8.85
CA ILE A 86 -4.06 -4.15 -8.44
C ILE A 86 -3.78 -5.60 -8.80
N THR A 87 -2.64 -5.85 -9.45
CA THR A 87 -2.20 -7.19 -9.79
C THR A 87 -0.87 -7.51 -9.08
N LYS A 88 -0.74 -8.75 -8.61
CA LYS A 88 0.43 -9.26 -7.92
C LYS A 88 0.77 -10.65 -8.49
N ASN A 89 2.05 -10.88 -8.76
CA ASN A 89 2.54 -12.19 -9.20
C ASN A 89 2.72 -13.17 -8.03
N LEU A 90 3.01 -12.62 -6.83
CA LEU A 90 3.11 -13.37 -5.59
C LEU A 90 1.78 -13.39 -4.85
N ARG A 91 1.66 -14.27 -3.86
CA ARG A 91 0.56 -14.23 -2.90
C ARG A 91 0.57 -12.87 -2.17
N VAL A 92 -0.59 -12.24 -2.07
CA VAL A 92 -0.80 -11.04 -1.23
C VAL A 92 -0.73 -11.47 0.24
N CYS A 93 -0.03 -10.73 1.09
CA CYS A 93 0.06 -11.08 2.52
C CYS A 93 -1.26 -10.82 3.25
N GLY A 94 -1.46 -11.47 4.40
CA GLY A 94 -2.70 -11.34 5.19
C GLY A 94 -3.02 -9.91 5.60
N ASP A 95 -2.02 -9.14 6.03
CA ASP A 95 -2.14 -7.70 6.34
C ASP A 95 -2.65 -6.90 5.12
N CYS A 96 -2.04 -7.06 3.94
CA CYS A 96 -2.51 -6.40 2.72
C CYS A 96 -3.91 -6.87 2.29
N HIS A 97 -4.27 -8.13 2.52
CA HIS A 97 -5.62 -8.62 2.26
C HIS A 97 -6.67 -7.93 3.14
N GLN A 98 -6.41 -7.78 4.45
CA GLN A 98 -7.32 -7.08 5.35
C GLN A 98 -7.40 -5.59 5.04
N ALA A 99 -6.26 -4.92 4.81
CA ALA A 99 -6.22 -3.53 4.38
C ALA A 99 -7.04 -3.30 3.10
N THR A 100 -6.84 -4.13 2.07
CA THR A 100 -7.59 -4.02 0.81
C THR A 100 -9.09 -4.22 1.02
N LYS A 101 -9.48 -5.14 1.92
CA LYS A 101 -10.88 -5.38 2.25
C LYS A 101 -11.54 -4.15 2.89
N LEU A 102 -10.83 -3.46 3.78
CA LEU A 102 -11.32 -2.25 4.46
C LEU A 102 -11.36 -1.05 3.50
N ILE A 103 -10.35 -0.89 2.64
CA ILE A 103 -10.31 0.19 1.64
C ILE A 103 -11.47 0.09 0.65
N ALA A 104 -11.90 -1.14 0.31
CA ALA A 104 -12.98 -1.38 -0.64
C ALA A 104 -14.38 -1.44 0.01
N ALA A 105 -14.50 -1.21 1.31
CA ALA A 105 -15.76 -1.24 2.06
C ALA A 105 -16.51 0.10 1.98
#